data_AF-A0A0W1IBA4-F1
#
_entry.id   AF-A0A0W1IBA4-F1
#
_cell.length_a   1.000
_cell.length_b   1.000
_cell.length_c   1.000
_cell.angle_alpha   90.00
_cell.angle_beta   90.00
_cell.angle_gamma   90.00
#
_symmetry.space_group_name_H-M   'P 1'
#
loop_
_entity.id
_entity.type
_entity.pdbx_description
1 polymer ?
#
loop_
_entity_poly.entity_id
_entity_poly.type
_entity_poly.pdbx_seq_one_letter_code
_entity_poly.pdbx_strand_id
1 'polypeptide(L)'
;MKRKLSIALAGAALVAVPTTALAASYGFNLFATVAVNCTVNHQLTGFGAIEGDAVSLGSFREYCNAPTGYELVVSYAPGTLVGTRIIAGSDEILLNGSGQAVLSRATGPRIRERPIAAVPGENGFDSDHLDLQIIPS
;
A
#
# COMPACT_ATOMS: atom_id res chain seq x y z
N MET A 1 9.70 -98.77 -24.75
CA MET A 1 9.23 -97.39 -24.49
C MET A 1 8.64 -97.32 -23.08
N LYS A 2 9.33 -96.72 -22.12
CA LYS A 2 8.81 -96.48 -20.75
C LYS A 2 8.95 -94.99 -20.43
N ARG A 3 7.82 -94.32 -20.19
CA ARG A 3 7.71 -92.88 -19.90
C ARG A 3 8.36 -92.58 -18.54
N LYS A 4 9.29 -91.64 -18.51
CA LYS A 4 9.83 -91.06 -17.26
C LYS A 4 8.85 -89.99 -16.77
N LEU A 5 8.38 -90.13 -15.53
CA LEU A 5 7.56 -89.13 -14.85
C LEU A 5 8.53 -88.10 -14.26
N SER A 6 8.52 -86.88 -14.78
CA SER A 6 9.26 -85.75 -14.21
C SER A 6 8.33 -84.99 -13.27
N ILE A 7 8.59 -85.06 -11.96
CA ILE A 7 7.93 -84.22 -10.95
C ILE A 7 8.51 -82.81 -11.11
N ALA A 8 7.67 -81.86 -11.50
CA ALA A 8 7.98 -80.43 -11.49
C ALA A 8 6.84 -79.71 -10.77
N LEU A 9 7.11 -79.23 -9.55
CA LEU A 9 6.42 -78.18 -8.77
C LEU A 9 6.98 -78.28 -7.34
N ALA A 10 7.41 -77.23 -6.64
CA ALA A 10 7.01 -75.84 -6.70
C ALA A 10 8.16 -74.94 -6.23
N GLY A 11 8.61 -74.01 -7.10
CA GLY A 11 9.31 -72.82 -6.65
C GLY A 11 8.26 -71.75 -6.34
N ALA A 12 8.01 -71.48 -5.07
CA ALA A 12 7.21 -70.34 -4.66
C ALA A 12 8.01 -69.06 -4.95
N ALA A 13 7.81 -68.48 -6.13
CA ALA A 13 8.29 -67.14 -6.42
C ALA A 13 7.47 -66.15 -5.59
N LEU A 14 8.07 -65.62 -4.52
CA LEU A 14 7.59 -64.43 -3.83
C LEU A 14 7.61 -63.27 -4.83
N VAL A 15 6.46 -62.98 -5.43
CA VAL A 15 6.28 -61.76 -6.23
C VAL A 15 6.35 -60.59 -5.24
N ALA A 16 7.50 -59.95 -5.15
CA ALA A 16 7.66 -58.69 -4.46
C ALA A 16 6.82 -57.64 -5.20
N VAL A 17 5.58 -57.43 -4.73
CA VAL A 17 4.75 -56.34 -5.24
C VAL A 17 5.42 -55.04 -4.79
N PRO A 18 5.79 -54.13 -5.70
CA PRO A 18 6.31 -52.84 -5.28
C PRO A 18 5.17 -52.10 -4.57
N THR A 19 5.28 -51.92 -3.26
CA THR A 19 4.47 -50.94 -2.53
C THR A 19 4.91 -49.56 -2.99
N THR A 20 4.21 -49.04 -4.00
CA THR A 20 4.28 -47.61 -4.33
C THR A 20 3.68 -46.85 -3.15
N ALA A 21 4.56 -46.28 -2.31
CA ALA A 21 4.14 -45.34 -1.29
C ALA A 21 3.56 -44.11 -2.00
N LEU A 22 2.23 -44.04 -2.10
CA LEU A 22 1.52 -42.83 -2.46
C LEU A 22 1.82 -41.81 -1.35
N ALA A 23 2.70 -40.87 -1.64
CA ALA A 23 2.90 -39.71 -0.79
C ALA A 23 1.57 -38.95 -0.73
N ALA A 24 0.82 -39.14 0.36
CA ALA A 24 -0.38 -38.38 0.63
C ALA A 24 0.05 -36.92 0.84
N SER A 25 -0.29 -36.04 -0.09
CA SER A 25 -0.11 -34.61 0.13
C SER A 25 -1.18 -34.14 1.12
N TYR A 26 -0.80 -34.02 2.39
CA TYR A 26 -1.59 -33.30 3.37
C TYR A 26 -1.34 -31.80 3.18
N GLY A 27 -2.40 -31.02 2.99
CA GLY A 27 -2.33 -29.57 2.85
C GLY A 27 -3.40 -28.89 3.68
N PHE A 28 -3.06 -27.75 4.28
CA PHE A 28 -4.02 -26.88 4.95
C PHE A 28 -4.35 -25.70 4.02
N ASN A 29 -5.63 -25.41 3.82
CA ASN A 29 -6.05 -24.19 3.16
C ASN A 29 -6.16 -23.08 4.22
N LEU A 30 -5.23 -22.12 4.17
CA LEU A 30 -5.24 -20.97 5.06
C LEU A 30 -5.83 -19.77 4.32
N PHE A 31 -6.78 -19.11 4.96
CA PHE A 31 -7.36 -17.85 4.49
C PHE A 31 -7.22 -16.80 5.59
N ALA A 32 -6.85 -15.59 5.21
CA ALA A 32 -6.77 -14.44 6.11
C ALA A 32 -7.43 -13.23 5.44
N THR A 33 -8.09 -12.39 6.26
CA THR A 33 -8.62 -11.09 5.81
C THR A 33 -7.64 -10.02 6.26
N VAL A 34 -7.11 -9.25 5.31
CA VAL A 34 -6.22 -8.12 5.60
C VAL A 34 -7.06 -6.85 5.64
N ALA A 35 -7.09 -6.18 6.79
CA ALA A 35 -7.75 -4.89 6.90
C ALA A 35 -7.00 -3.81 6.10
N VAL A 36 -7.75 -2.88 5.52
CA VAL A 36 -7.17 -1.69 4.91
C VAL A 36 -6.64 -0.78 6.02
N ASN A 37 -5.36 -0.43 5.94
CA ASN A 37 -4.65 0.46 6.84
C ASN A 37 -3.97 1.54 6.01
N CYS A 38 -4.37 2.79 6.24
CA CYS A 38 -3.80 3.95 5.57
C CYS A 38 -3.42 5.00 6.60
N THR A 39 -2.18 5.47 6.55
CA THR A 39 -1.61 6.40 7.52
C THR A 39 -0.82 7.47 6.78
N VAL A 40 -0.89 8.69 7.31
CA VAL A 40 -0.05 9.81 6.89
C VAL A 40 0.58 10.40 8.15
N ASN A 41 1.90 10.47 8.15
CA ASN A 41 2.66 11.01 9.28
C ASN A 41 3.48 12.20 8.80
N HIS A 42 3.26 13.34 9.42
CA HIS A 42 4.03 14.54 9.15
C HIS A 42 5.35 14.53 9.92
N GLN A 43 6.42 14.96 9.26
CA GLN A 43 7.75 15.11 9.83
C GLN A 43 8.20 16.55 9.65
N LEU A 44 8.23 17.28 10.76
CA LEU A 44 8.74 18.64 10.82
C LEU A 44 10.25 18.62 10.56
N THR A 45 10.70 19.08 9.40
CA THR A 45 12.12 19.25 9.08
C THR A 45 12.65 20.67 9.35
N GLY A 46 11.93 21.45 10.16
CA GLY A 46 12.22 22.85 10.45
C GLY A 46 11.54 23.80 9.46
N PHE A 47 11.24 25.01 9.93
CA PHE A 47 10.61 26.05 9.11
C PHE A 47 11.69 26.83 8.35
N GLY A 48 11.53 26.97 7.04
CA GLY A 48 12.43 27.75 6.20
C GLY A 48 11.85 28.01 4.82
N ALA A 49 12.17 29.16 4.23
CA ALA A 49 11.89 29.42 2.82
C ALA A 49 12.73 28.45 1.98
N ILE A 50 12.11 27.76 1.02
CA ILE A 50 12.82 26.79 0.17
C ILE A 50 13.38 27.52 -1.06
N GLU A 51 12.56 28.35 -1.69
CA GLU A 51 12.92 29.26 -2.79
C GLU A 51 11.71 30.16 -3.14
N GLY A 52 11.93 31.43 -3.47
CA GLY A 52 10.84 32.39 -3.77
C GLY A 52 9.86 32.59 -2.60
N ASP A 53 8.57 32.66 -2.90
CA ASP A 53 7.49 32.82 -1.90
C ASP A 53 7.06 31.48 -1.26
N ALA A 54 7.73 30.37 -1.59
CA ALA A 54 7.39 29.05 -1.07
C ALA A 54 7.99 28.82 0.33
N VAL A 55 7.11 28.51 1.28
CA VAL A 55 7.45 28.16 2.66
C VAL A 55 7.44 26.64 2.82
N SER A 56 8.52 26.09 3.37
CA SER A 56 8.57 24.68 3.74
C SER A 56 7.60 24.37 4.86
N LEU A 57 6.76 23.37 4.64
CA LEU A 57 5.95 22.74 5.67
C LEU A 57 6.60 21.45 6.16
N GLY A 58 7.77 21.07 5.64
CA GLY A 58 8.52 19.88 6.05
C GLY A 58 8.38 18.71 5.07
N SER A 59 8.30 17.49 5.59
CA SER A 59 7.99 16.30 4.79
C SER A 59 6.86 15.50 5.43
N PHE A 60 6.26 14.59 4.66
CA PHE A 60 5.33 13.61 5.21
C PHE A 60 5.58 12.24 4.57
N ARG A 61 5.25 11.21 5.34
CA ARG A 61 5.27 9.83 4.90
C ARG A 61 3.85 9.28 4.84
N GLU A 62 3.45 8.84 3.65
CA GLU A 62 2.20 8.15 3.39
C GLU A 62 2.42 6.64 3.29
N TYR A 63 1.49 5.88 3.84
CA TYR A 63 1.36 4.43 3.69
C TYR A 63 -0.11 4.11 3.47
N CYS A 64 -0.44 3.31 2.47
CA CYS A 64 -1.79 2.77 2.30
C CYS A 64 -1.74 1.43 1.58
N ASN A 65 -2.37 0.40 2.13
CA ASN A 65 -2.45 -0.94 1.52
C ASN A 65 -3.76 -1.17 0.74
N ALA A 66 -4.55 -0.13 0.48
CA ALA A 66 -5.80 -0.23 -0.28
C ALA A 66 -5.52 -0.71 -1.72
N PRO A 67 -6.16 -1.80 -2.19
CA PRO A 67 -5.87 -2.38 -3.50
C PRO A 67 -6.35 -1.51 -4.66
N THR A 68 -7.41 -0.75 -4.45
CA THR A 68 -8.05 0.20 -5.37
C THR A 68 -7.33 1.55 -5.43
N GLY A 69 -6.54 1.87 -4.40
CA GLY A 69 -5.85 3.14 -4.29
C GLY A 69 -6.43 4.05 -3.21
N TYR A 70 -6.06 5.33 -3.27
CA TYR A 70 -6.48 6.34 -2.32
C TYR A 70 -6.34 7.76 -2.86
N GLU A 71 -7.05 8.68 -2.22
CA GLU A 71 -6.88 10.12 -2.37
C GLU A 71 -6.12 10.69 -1.15
N LEU A 72 -5.16 11.58 -1.40
CA LEU A 72 -4.55 12.41 -0.38
C LEU A 72 -5.28 13.75 -0.37
N VAL A 73 -5.93 14.06 0.75
CA VAL A 73 -6.76 15.26 0.93
C VAL A 73 -6.10 16.20 1.92
N VAL A 74 -6.12 17.49 1.60
CA VAL A 74 -5.77 18.57 2.52
C VAL A 74 -7.06 19.12 3.12
N SER A 75 -7.13 19.21 4.44
CA SER A 75 -8.24 19.82 5.19
C SER A 75 -7.75 21.07 5.93
N TYR A 76 -8.59 22.09 5.99
CA TYR A 76 -8.28 23.41 6.56
C TYR A 76 -9.58 24.13 6.96
N ALA A 77 -9.47 25.23 7.70
CA ALA A 77 -10.64 26.00 8.10
C ALA A 77 -11.41 26.55 6.88
N PRO A 78 -12.72 26.31 6.73
CA PRO A 78 -13.50 26.87 5.63
C PRO A 78 -13.42 28.40 5.57
N GLY A 79 -13.30 28.95 4.36
CA GLY A 79 -13.12 30.39 4.11
C GLY A 79 -11.68 30.90 4.25
N THR A 80 -10.74 30.08 4.73
CA THR A 80 -9.31 30.43 4.85
C THR A 80 -8.50 29.84 3.70
N LEU A 81 -7.22 30.22 3.62
CA LEU A 81 -6.21 29.77 2.67
C LEU A 81 -6.63 29.93 1.20
N VAL A 82 -7.55 30.86 0.91
CA VAL A 82 -8.01 31.12 -0.46
C VAL A 82 -6.82 31.60 -1.30
N GLY A 83 -6.56 30.91 -2.41
CA GLY A 83 -5.43 31.21 -3.29
C GLY A 83 -4.08 30.66 -2.81
N THR A 84 -4.03 30.00 -1.66
CA THR A 84 -2.82 29.30 -1.20
C THR A 84 -2.57 28.08 -2.07
N ARG A 85 -1.33 27.92 -2.58
CA ARG A 85 -0.92 26.75 -3.35
C ARG A 85 -0.19 25.77 -2.43
N ILE A 86 -0.65 24.53 -2.37
CA ILE A 86 0.04 23.44 -1.68
C ILE A 86 0.81 22.63 -2.71
N ILE A 87 2.07 22.36 -2.42
CA ILE A 87 3.01 21.63 -3.29
C ILE A 87 3.55 20.44 -2.49
N ALA A 88 3.40 19.24 -3.04
CA ALA A 88 3.95 18.02 -2.46
C ALA A 88 4.74 17.23 -3.51
N GLY A 89 6.07 17.34 -3.52
CA GLY A 89 6.86 16.78 -4.61
C GLY A 89 6.44 17.34 -5.98
N SER A 90 5.89 16.49 -6.85
CA SER A 90 5.41 16.89 -8.19
C SER A 90 3.93 17.27 -8.27
N ASP A 91 3.15 17.01 -7.21
CA ASP A 91 1.72 17.32 -7.21
C ASP A 91 1.49 18.68 -6.56
N GLU A 92 0.58 19.46 -7.11
CA GLU A 92 0.20 20.77 -6.58
C GLU A 92 -1.31 20.98 -6.67
N ILE A 93 -1.84 21.77 -5.74
CA ILE A 93 -3.23 22.22 -5.75
C ILE A 93 -3.35 23.67 -5.30
N LEU A 94 -4.36 24.34 -5.84
CA LEU A 94 -4.79 25.66 -5.38
C LEU A 94 -6.00 25.51 -4.44
N LEU A 95 -5.88 26.03 -3.23
CA LEU A 95 -6.95 26.05 -2.25
C LEU A 95 -7.95 27.17 -2.58
N ASN A 96 -9.24 26.88 -2.43
CA ASN A 96 -10.33 27.77 -2.84
C ASN A 96 -11.23 28.22 -1.68
N GLY A 97 -10.87 27.89 -0.44
CA GLY A 97 -11.68 28.23 0.74
C GLY A 97 -12.82 27.25 1.04
N SER A 98 -12.95 26.13 0.34
CA SER A 98 -13.97 25.11 0.64
C SER A 98 -13.77 24.42 1.98
N GLY A 99 -12.55 24.45 2.52
CA GLY A 99 -12.09 23.70 3.68
C GLY A 99 -11.47 22.34 3.35
N GLN A 100 -11.61 21.83 2.12
CA GLN A 100 -10.97 20.57 1.70
C GLN A 100 -10.59 20.56 0.22
N ALA A 101 -9.47 19.93 -0.12
CA ALA A 101 -9.04 19.75 -1.50
C ALA A 101 -8.22 18.46 -1.70
N VAL A 102 -8.42 17.79 -2.84
CA VAL A 102 -7.68 16.57 -3.20
C VAL A 102 -6.31 16.94 -3.78
N LEU A 103 -5.24 16.71 -3.03
CA LEU A 103 -3.86 17.01 -3.41
C LEU A 103 -3.31 16.02 -4.44
N SER A 104 -3.56 14.73 -4.26
CA SER A 104 -3.07 13.72 -5.20
C SER A 104 -3.89 12.43 -5.12
N ARG A 105 -3.73 11.57 -6.13
CA ARG A 105 -4.36 10.24 -6.19
C ARG A 105 -3.31 9.17 -6.47
N ALA A 106 -3.46 8.03 -5.84
CA ALA A 106 -2.65 6.85 -6.11
C ALA A 106 -3.51 5.69 -6.58
N THR A 107 -3.09 5.01 -7.63
CA THR A 107 -3.70 3.76 -8.10
C THR A 107 -3.03 2.59 -7.37
N GLY A 108 -3.76 1.98 -6.43
CA GLY A 108 -3.30 0.83 -5.64
C GLY A 108 -2.41 1.16 -4.43
N PRO A 109 -1.83 0.11 -3.80
CA PRO A 109 -1.05 0.24 -2.58
C PRO A 109 0.21 1.08 -2.77
N ARG A 110 0.55 1.92 -1.79
CA ARG A 110 1.73 2.77 -1.89
C ARG A 110 2.36 3.14 -0.56
N ILE A 111 3.67 3.37 -0.61
CA ILE A 111 4.47 3.99 0.44
C ILE A 111 5.32 5.07 -0.20
N ARG A 112 5.22 6.30 0.28
CA ARG A 112 6.00 7.43 -0.24
C ARG A 112 6.38 8.38 0.89
N GLU A 113 7.51 9.03 0.72
CA GLU A 113 7.94 10.15 1.52
C GLU A 113 8.12 11.34 0.59
N ARG A 114 7.53 12.48 0.95
CA ARG A 114 7.46 13.65 0.06
C ARG A 114 7.71 14.92 0.86
N PRO A 115 8.51 15.87 0.33
CA PRO A 115 8.52 17.22 0.88
C PRO A 115 7.16 17.87 0.63
N ILE A 116 6.76 18.77 1.53
CA ILE A 116 5.56 19.60 1.41
C ILE A 116 5.93 21.06 1.61
N ALA A 117 5.39 21.91 0.76
CA ALA A 117 5.56 23.36 0.79
C ALA A 117 4.24 24.05 0.50
N ALA A 118 4.16 25.32 0.86
CA ALA A 118 3.03 26.16 0.53
C ALA A 118 3.47 27.54 0.06
N VAL A 119 2.79 28.06 -0.96
CA VAL A 119 2.88 29.47 -1.38
C VAL A 119 1.61 30.16 -0.87
N PRO A 120 1.70 31.15 0.02
CA PRO A 120 0.54 31.82 0.57
C PRO A 120 -0.24 32.60 -0.51
N GLY A 121 -1.56 32.67 -0.35
CA GLY A 121 -2.42 33.55 -1.14
C GLY A 121 -2.34 35.02 -0.69
N GLU A 122 -3.24 35.86 -1.21
CA GLU A 122 -3.27 37.30 -0.90
C GLU A 122 -3.46 37.60 0.59
N ASN A 123 -4.19 36.74 1.31
CA ASN A 123 -4.45 36.87 2.75
C ASN A 123 -3.32 36.27 3.62
N GLY A 124 -2.26 35.74 3.03
CA GLY A 124 -1.21 35.03 3.77
C GLY A 124 -1.64 33.64 4.24
N PHE A 125 -1.04 33.17 5.34
CA PHE A 125 -1.50 31.98 6.07
C PHE A 125 -2.49 32.40 7.15
N ASP A 126 -3.77 32.40 6.81
CA ASP A 126 -4.91 32.84 7.64
C ASP A 126 -5.71 31.67 8.25
N SER A 127 -5.13 30.47 8.30
CA SER A 127 -5.67 29.29 9.01
C SER A 127 -4.78 28.91 10.19
N ASP A 128 -5.39 28.39 11.25
CA ASP A 128 -4.71 27.87 12.43
C ASP A 128 -4.30 26.39 12.27
N HIS A 129 -4.88 25.68 11.29
CA HIS A 129 -4.54 24.29 10.98
C HIS A 129 -4.50 24.01 9.47
N LEU A 130 -3.72 22.99 9.12
CA LEU A 130 -3.70 22.35 7.82
C LEU A 130 -3.38 20.86 8.05
N ASP A 131 -4.34 20.01 7.74
CA ASP A 131 -4.25 18.58 7.98
C ASP A 131 -4.15 17.80 6.67
N LEU A 132 -3.39 16.72 6.69
CA LEU A 132 -3.32 15.74 5.61
C LEU A 132 -4.10 14.50 6.02
N GLN A 133 -4.96 14.01 5.12
CA GLN A 133 -5.73 12.80 5.32
C GLN A 133 -5.67 11.90 4.10
N ILE A 134 -5.63 10.59 4.32
CA ILE A 134 -5.79 9.59 3.27
C ILE A 134 -7.22 9.05 3.28
N ILE A 135 -7.89 9.10 2.14
CA ILE A 135 -9.21 8.50 1.91
C ILE A 135 -9.03 7.30 0.97
N PRO A 136 -9.16 6.05 1.45
CA PRO A 136 -9.07 4.88 0.59
C PRO A 136 -10.25 4.85 -0.40
N SER A 137 -9.99 4.36 -1.61
CA SER A 137 -10.97 4.28 -2.71
C SER A 137 -11.72 2.95 -2.76
#